data_AF-A0A9D6HTI9-F1
#
_entry.id   AF-A0A9D6HTI9-F1
#
_cell.length_a   1.000
_cell.length_b   1.000
_cell.length_c   1.000
_cell.angle_alpha   90.00
_cell.angle_beta   90.00
_cell.angle_gamma   90.00
#
_symmetry.space_group_name_H-M   'P 1'
#
loop_
_entity.id
_entity.type
_entity.pdbx_description
1 polymer ?
#
loop_
_entity_poly.entity_id
_entity_poly.type
_entity_poly.pdbx_seq_one_letter_code
_entity_poly.pdbx_strand_id
1 'polypeptide(L)'
;GIWWTWDARLTTTLILFLIGTLGISLLDNFLKPMLIGEKTKLPYFLLFLGILGGLQIYGVMGIFLAPAALSIFFVLIKIYREKFPA
;
A
#
# COMPACT_ATOMS: atom_id res chain seq x y z
N GLY A 1 24.56 -38.52 15.77
CA GLY A 1 24.93 -37.25 16.42
C GLY A 1 24.80 -36.10 15.45
N ILE A 2 23.65 -35.42 15.46
CA ILE A 2 23.41 -34.18 14.70
C ILE A 2 22.75 -33.09 15.58
N TRP A 3 22.60 -33.38 16.87
CA TRP A 3 21.91 -32.53 17.85
C TRP A 3 22.81 -31.44 18.46
N TRP A 4 24.10 -31.38 18.10
CA TRP A 4 25.12 -30.59 18.80
C TRP A 4 25.80 -29.52 17.94
N THR A 5 25.17 -29.09 16.83
CA THR A 5 25.67 -27.96 16.02
C THR A 5 24.68 -26.81 15.91
N TRP A 6 23.73 -26.72 16.85
CA TRP A 6 23.04 -25.46 17.10
C TRP A 6 24.04 -24.51 17.75
N ASP A 7 24.85 -23.88 16.90
CA ASP A 7 25.67 -22.74 17.30
C ASP A 7 24.71 -21.70 17.88
N ALA A 8 24.84 -21.41 19.18
CA ALA A 8 23.96 -20.50 19.91
C ALA A 8 23.83 -19.14 19.19
N ARG A 9 24.83 -18.78 18.38
CA ARG A 9 24.85 -17.59 17.54
C ARG A 9 23.79 -17.60 16.44
N LEU A 10 23.55 -18.74 15.80
CA LEU A 10 22.56 -18.87 14.73
C LEU A 10 21.14 -18.78 15.28
N THR A 11 20.87 -19.43 16.42
CA THR A 11 19.57 -19.33 17.09
C THR A 11 19.28 -17.91 17.56
N THR A 12 20.26 -17.22 18.14
CA THR A 12 20.09 -15.82 18.56
C THR A 12 19.87 -14.91 17.35
N THR A 13 20.58 -15.12 16.25
CA THR A 13 20.41 -14.33 15.02
C THR A 13 19.01 -14.51 14.44
N LEU A 14 18.53 -15.75 14.36
CA LEU A 14 17.19 -16.07 13.86
C LEU A 14 16.09 -15.45 14.72
N ILE A 15 16.22 -15.53 16.05
CA ILE A 15 15.24 -14.98 16.99
C ILE A 15 15.21 -13.45 16.91
N LEU A 16 16.38 -12.79 16.90
CA LEU A 16 16.45 -11.33 16.76
C LEU A 16 15.92 -10.85 15.42
N PHE A 17 16.20 -11.58 14.33
CA PHE A 17 15.66 -11.29 13.01
C PHE A 17 14.14 -11.44 12.96
N LEU A 18 13.60 -12.52 13.56
CA LEU A 18 12.15 -12.75 13.61
C LEU A 18 11.43 -11.67 14.42
N ILE A 19 11.95 -11.34 15.61
CA ILE A 19 11.35 -10.32 16.49
C ILE A 19 11.47 -8.93 15.85
N GLY A 20 12.62 -8.61 15.26
CA GLY A 20 12.84 -7.34 14.58
C GLY A 20 11.92 -7.17 13.38
N THR A 21 11.84 -8.16 12.50
CA THR A 21 10.98 -8.09 11.30
C THR A 21 9.50 -8.08 11.66
N LEU A 22 9.05 -8.91 12.60
CA LEU A 22 7.66 -8.92 13.04
C LEU A 22 7.28 -7.62 13.76
N GLY A 23 8.12 -7.14 14.68
CA GLY A 23 7.88 -5.89 15.39
C GLY A 23 7.84 -4.68 14.46
N ILE A 24 8.83 -4.54 13.57
CA ILE A 24 8.88 -3.46 12.59
C ILE A 24 7.72 -3.60 11.59
N SER A 25 7.41 -4.81 11.12
CA SER A 25 6.29 -5.03 10.19
C SER A 25 4.94 -4.66 10.82
N LEU A 26 4.71 -4.99 12.09
CA LEU A 26 3.50 -4.60 12.80
C LEU A 26 3.41 -3.07 12.97
N LEU A 27 4.52 -2.43 13.34
CA LEU A 27 4.58 -0.98 13.46
C LEU A 27 4.32 -0.31 12.10
N ASP A 28 5.02 -0.73 11.05
CA ASP A 28 4.91 -0.13 9.72
C ASP A 28 3.55 -0.41 9.06
N ASN A 29 2.95 -1.59 9.29
CA ASN A 29 1.66 -1.96 8.70
C ASN A 29 0.46 -1.44 9.49
N PHE A 30 0.60 -1.10 10.78
CA PHE A 30 -0.51 -0.65 11.63
C PHE A 30 -0.44 0.84 11.96
N LEU A 31 0.74 1.38 12.27
CA LEU A 31 0.90 2.81 12.54
C LEU A 31 0.67 3.65 11.28
N LYS A 32 1.12 3.17 10.12
CA LYS A 32 0.97 3.89 8.85
C LYS A 32 -0.51 4.13 8.48
N PRO A 33 -1.43 3.15 8.50
CA PRO A 33 -2.84 3.43 8.25
C PRO A 33 -3.52 4.21 9.39
N MET A 34 -3.05 4.08 10.64
CA MET A 34 -3.62 4.85 11.76
C MET A 34 -3.22 6.34 11.72
N LEU A 35 -1.99 6.65 11.30
CA LEU A 35 -1.48 8.02 11.11
C LEU A 35 -1.98 8.64 9.79
N ILE A 36 -2.05 7.85 8.73
CA ILE A 36 -2.62 8.25 7.43
C ILE A 36 -4.12 7.93 7.49
N GLY A 37 -4.83 8.57 8.44
CA GLY A 37 -6.26 8.38 8.64
C GLY A 37 -7.05 8.48 7.32
N GLU A 38 -8.03 7.59 7.14
CA GLU A 38 -8.89 7.36 5.96
C GLU A 38 -8.98 8.53 4.96
N LYS A 39 -7.96 8.74 4.13
CA LYS A 39 -8.00 9.80 3.11
C LYS A 39 -8.65 9.24 1.86
N THR A 40 -9.89 9.67 1.67
CA THR A 40 -10.68 9.58 0.43
C THR A 40 -10.81 8.16 -0.08
N LYS A 41 -11.82 7.43 0.40
CA LYS A 41 -12.30 6.20 -0.25
C LYS A 41 -12.67 6.57 -1.68
N LEU A 42 -11.74 6.36 -2.61
CA LEU A 42 -11.97 6.45 -4.04
C LEU A 42 -13.21 5.58 -4.28
N PRO A 43 -14.35 6.16 -4.69
CA PRO A 43 -15.58 5.40 -4.79
C PRO A 43 -15.31 4.24 -5.75
N TYR A 44 -15.34 3.01 -5.24
CA TYR A 44 -14.94 1.80 -5.98
C TYR A 44 -15.63 1.69 -7.34
N PHE A 45 -16.85 2.24 -7.42
CA PHE A 45 -17.61 2.35 -8.65
C PHE A 45 -16.90 3.17 -9.75
N LEU A 46 -16.29 4.30 -9.39
CA LEU A 46 -15.56 5.16 -10.33
C LEU A 46 -14.29 4.48 -10.84
N LEU A 47 -13.60 3.76 -9.95
CA LEU A 47 -12.45 2.94 -10.31
C LEU A 47 -12.85 1.82 -11.26
N PHE A 48 -13.94 1.12 -10.97
CA PHE A 48 -14.50 0.07 -11.81
C PHE A 48 -14.86 0.58 -13.21
N LEU A 49 -15.60 1.69 -13.30
CA LEU A 49 -15.94 2.32 -14.57
C LEU A 49 -14.69 2.79 -15.32
N GLY A 50 -13.71 3.35 -14.61
CA GLY A 50 -12.43 3.74 -15.19
C GLY A 50 -11.69 2.55 -15.80
N ILE A 51 -11.65 1.41 -15.10
CA ILE A 51 -11.02 0.18 -15.59
C ILE A 51 -11.78 -0.39 -16.79
N LEU A 52 -13.11 -0.42 -16.76
CA LEU A 52 -13.92 -0.89 -17.90
C LEU A 52 -13.72 0.00 -19.15
N GLY A 53 -13.75 1.32 -18.97
CA GLY A 53 -13.50 2.27 -20.05
C GLY A 53 -12.05 2.20 -20.55
N GLY A 54 -11.09 2.08 -19.63
CA GLY A 54 -9.68 1.89 -19.94
C GLY A 54 -9.43 0.59 -20.71
N LEU A 55 -10.13 -0.50 -20.35
CA LEU A 55 -10.03 -1.78 -21.03
C LEU A 55 -10.58 -1.72 -22.45
N GLN A 56 -11.65 -0.94 -22.68
CA GLN A 56 -12.20 -0.69 -24.02
C GLN A 56 -11.24 0.13 -24.90
N ILE A 57 -10.59 1.17 -24.36
CA ILE A 57 -9.78 2.11 -25.17
C ILE A 57 -8.33 1.64 -25.30
N TYR A 58 -7.74 1.17 -24.21
CA TYR A 58 -6.31 0.84 -24.08
C TYR A 58 -6.04 -0.66 -23.87
N GLY A 59 -7.07 -1.51 -23.91
CA GLY A 59 -6.92 -2.94 -23.67
C GLY A 59 -6.39 -3.23 -22.26
N VAL A 60 -5.58 -4.27 -22.13
CA VAL A 60 -5.03 -4.71 -20.82
C VAL A 60 -4.25 -3.59 -20.12
N MET A 61 -3.59 -2.70 -20.87
CA MET A 61 -2.89 -1.53 -20.29
C MET A 61 -3.85 -0.57 -19.57
N GLY A 62 -5.12 -0.54 -19.96
CA GLY A 62 -6.17 0.26 -19.33
C GLY A 62 -6.40 -0.05 -17.86
N ILE A 63 -6.10 -1.27 -17.42
CA ILE A 63 -6.19 -1.67 -16.00
C ILE A 63 -5.17 -0.91 -15.14
N PHE A 64 -4.03 -0.52 -15.71
CA PHE A 64 -2.99 0.26 -15.03
C PHE A 64 -3.16 1.77 -15.25
N LEU A 65 -3.49 2.16 -16.49
CA LEU A 65 -3.65 3.57 -16.86
C LEU A 65 -4.86 4.23 -16.19
N ALA A 66 -5.98 3.51 -16.03
CA ALA A 66 -7.18 4.09 -15.43
C ALA A 66 -7.02 4.44 -13.93
N PRO A 67 -6.51 3.55 -13.05
CA PRO A 67 -6.21 3.91 -11.67
C PRO A 67 -5.17 5.03 -11.55
N ALA A 68 -4.17 5.06 -12.42
CA ALA A 68 -3.16 6.11 -12.43
C ALA A 68 -3.78 7.49 -12.76
N ALA A 69 -4.60 7.57 -13.82
CA ALA A 69 -5.29 8.80 -14.21
C ALA A 69 -6.27 9.28 -13.12
N LEU A 70 -7.07 8.37 -12.57
CA LEU A 70 -7.98 8.68 -11.46
C LEU A 70 -7.23 9.17 -10.23
N SER A 71 -6.09 8.56 -9.89
CA SER A 71 -5.26 9.00 -8.76
C SER A 71 -4.81 10.44 -8.92
N ILE A 72 -4.31 10.80 -10.10
CA ILE A 72 -3.87 12.17 -10.40
C ILE A 72 -5.04 13.15 -10.29
N PHE A 73 -6.20 12.79 -10.85
CA PHE A 73 -7.40 13.61 -10.80
C PHE A 73 -7.85 13.89 -9.36
N PHE A 74 -7.94 12.86 -8.51
CA PHE A 74 -8.33 13.03 -7.12
C PHE A 74 -7.30 13.81 -6.30
N VAL A 75 -6.00 13.61 -6.57
CA VAL A 75 -4.94 14.40 -5.95
C VAL A 75 -5.07 15.87 -6.33
N LEU A 76 -5.36 16.18 -7.59
CA LEU A 76 -5.54 17.56 -8.05
C LEU A 76 -6.73 18.23 -7.37
N ILE A 77 -7.87 17.53 -7.27
CA ILE A 77 -9.06 18.02 -6.55
C ILE A 77 -8.73 18.26 -5.07
N LYS A 78 -8.00 17.34 -4.45
CA LYS A 78 -7.60 17.45 -3.05
C LYS A 78 -6.74 18.69 -2.82
N ILE A 79 -5.71 18.90 -3.64
CA ILE A 79 -4.84 20.08 -3.58
C ILE A 79 -5.67 21.35 -3.78
N TYR A 80 -6.60 21.35 -4.73
CA TYR A 80 -7.47 22.51 -5.00
C TYR A 80 -8.35 22.86 -3.79
N ARG A 81 -9.01 21.86 -3.17
CA ARG A 81 -9.84 22.07 -1.97
C ARG A 81 -9.02 22.53 -0.76
N GLU A 82 -7.80 22.03 -0.60
CA GLU A 82 -6.92 22.46 0.50
C GLU A 82 -6.43 23.91 0.29
N LYS A 83 -6.18 24.32 -0.96
CA LYS A 83 -5.67 25.65 -1.28
C LYS A 83 -6.75 26.74 -1.34
N PHE A 84 -7.98 26.37 -1.69
CA PHE A 84 -9.14 27.26 -1.72
C PHE A 84 -10.30 26.63 -0.93
N PRO A 85 -10.23 26.66 0.41
CA PRO A 85 -11.38 26.32 1.23
C PRO A 85 -12.44 27.40 0.99
N ALA A 86 -13.56 27.00 0.36
CA ALA A 86 -14.74 27.83 0.16
C ALA A 86 -15.44 28.15 1.49
#